data_AF-A0A6G0TPQ7-F1
#
_entry.id   AF-A0A6G0TPQ7-F1
#
_cell.length_a   1.000
_cell.length_b   1.000
_cell.length_c   1.000
_cell.angle_alpha   90.00
_cell.angle_beta   90.00
_cell.angle_gamma   90.00
#
_symmetry.space_group_name_H-M   'P 1'
#
loop_
_entity.id
_entity.type
_entity.pdbx_description
1 polymer ?
#
loop_
_entity_poly.entity_id
_entity_poly.type
_entity_poly.pdbx_seq_one_letter_code
_entity_poly.pdbx_strand_id
1 'polypeptide(L)'
;MEAVKHLTRILPNLRGAKQKTRRVLATVVMSRLLYEASIWSQYITAEAMHIMMVAYRRIMLRVACCFRTTSYEAAAVVSSTLPLDLLAIERRRIFEGMDRRVAREQLLVNWQEQWDTAGNGRWTHCLIRDVAAWYRRKHGEVSYHLSQVLTGHGCFGKYLNKFCNLESDVCAQCGEAPDSPEHAMLKCDAWDRWRREACVYLEVTELTAENAIGIMLESRASWERISQLFTRIMMSREEEERRKQQRVGT
;
A
#
# COMPACT_ATOMS: atom_id res chain seq x y z
N MET A 1 2.62 -21.69 7.66
CA MET A 1 1.22 -21.24 7.43
C MET A 1 0.52 -20.82 8.72
N GLU A 2 0.59 -21.59 9.82
CA GLU A 2 -0.15 -21.29 11.06
C GLU A 2 0.19 -19.93 11.71
N ALA A 3 1.47 -19.52 11.70
CA ALA A 3 1.87 -18.20 12.21
C ALA A 3 1.18 -17.03 11.47
N VAL A 4 1.02 -17.14 10.15
CA VAL A 4 0.32 -16.12 9.34
C VAL A 4 -1.15 -16.05 9.76
N LYS A 5 -1.79 -17.20 10.00
CA LYS A 5 -3.19 -17.28 10.42
C LYS A 5 -3.41 -16.63 11.78
N HIS A 6 -2.59 -16.90 12.79
CA HIS A 6 -2.69 -16.27 14.10
C HIS A 6 -2.47 -14.76 14.04
N LEU A 7 -1.41 -14.31 13.35
CA LEU A 7 -1.11 -12.89 13.21
C LEU A 7 -2.21 -12.13 12.46
N THR A 8 -2.81 -12.76 11.45
CA THR A 8 -3.94 -12.19 10.70
C THR A 8 -5.16 -11.94 11.58
N ARG A 9 -5.38 -12.73 12.64
CA ARG A 9 -6.52 -12.58 13.56
C ARG A 9 -6.32 -11.46 14.58
N ILE A 10 -5.09 -11.25 15.05
CA ILE A 10 -4.79 -10.22 16.06
C ILE A 10 -4.50 -8.83 15.47
N LEU A 11 -4.42 -8.73 14.13
CA LEU A 11 -4.13 -7.49 13.40
C LEU A 11 -5.32 -7.05 12.52
N PRO A 12 -6.48 -6.65 13.09
CA PRO A 12 -7.60 -6.14 12.31
C PRO A 12 -7.23 -4.84 11.57
N ASN A 13 -7.85 -4.53 10.44
CA ASN A 13 -7.46 -3.36 9.62
C ASN A 13 -7.86 -2.01 10.25
N LEU A 14 -9.04 -1.94 10.88
CA LEU A 14 -9.65 -0.70 11.36
C LEU A 14 -9.22 -0.28 12.77
N ARG A 15 -8.67 -1.20 13.57
CA ARG A 15 -8.39 -0.97 15.00
C ARG A 15 -7.06 -1.60 15.39
N GLY A 16 -6.46 -1.11 16.47
CA GLY A 16 -5.29 -1.73 17.10
C GLY A 16 -3.96 -1.16 16.65
N ALA A 17 -2.97 -2.04 16.49
CA ALA A 17 -1.57 -1.67 16.30
C ALA A 17 -1.33 -0.76 15.08
N LYS A 18 -0.41 0.21 15.23
CA LYS A 18 0.11 1.04 14.13
C LYS A 18 1.04 0.25 13.20
N GLN A 19 1.31 0.78 12.00
CA GLN A 19 2.13 0.10 10.98
C GLN A 19 3.48 -0.37 11.54
N LYS A 20 4.20 0.46 12.32
CA LYS A 20 5.49 0.08 12.92
C LYS A 20 5.38 -1.17 13.79
N THR A 21 4.40 -1.24 14.69
CA THR A 21 4.17 -2.41 15.56
C THR A 21 3.82 -3.65 14.73
N ARG A 22 3.00 -3.49 13.69
CA ARG A 22 2.64 -4.61 12.79
C ARG A 22 3.83 -5.15 12.02
N ARG A 23 4.75 -4.28 11.58
CA ARG A 23 6.01 -4.68 10.92
C ARG A 23 6.87 -5.53 11.83
N VAL A 24 6.97 -5.16 13.11
CA VAL A 24 7.69 -5.97 14.10
C VAL A 24 7.08 -7.36 14.19
N LEU A 25 5.75 -7.48 14.31
CA LEU A 25 5.09 -8.79 14.35
C LEU A 25 5.25 -9.59 13.03
N ALA A 26 5.29 -8.90 11.89
CA ALA A 26 5.54 -9.53 10.59
C ALA A 26 6.93 -10.17 10.49
N THR A 27 7.92 -9.72 11.28
CA THR A 27 9.27 -10.33 11.30
C THR A 27 9.24 -11.80 11.69
N VAL A 28 8.29 -12.22 12.55
CA VAL A 28 8.14 -13.64 12.94
C VAL A 28 7.81 -14.51 11.72
N VAL A 29 6.93 -14.01 10.84
CA VAL A 29 6.59 -14.70 9.59
C VAL A 29 7.78 -14.73 8.66
N MET A 30 8.47 -13.58 8.50
CA MET A 30 9.65 -13.48 7.63
C MET A 30 10.74 -14.46 8.06
N SER A 31 11.04 -14.55 9.36
CA SER A 31 12.05 -15.46 9.89
C SER A 31 11.70 -16.93 9.62
N ARG A 32 10.43 -17.31 9.67
CA ARG A 32 9.98 -18.67 9.34
C ARG A 32 10.02 -18.96 7.85
N LEU A 33 9.57 -18.03 7.02
CA LEU A 33 9.59 -18.20 5.56
C LEU A 33 11.01 -18.24 5.00
N LEU A 34 11.92 -17.45 5.58
CA LEU A 34 13.30 -17.33 5.13
C LEU A 34 14.28 -18.19 5.94
N TYR A 35 13.75 -19.15 6.70
CA TYR A 35 14.58 -20.14 7.37
C TYR A 35 15.31 -20.96 6.31
N GLU A 36 16.63 -21.11 6.45
CA GLU A 36 17.50 -21.79 5.47
C GLU A 36 17.35 -21.29 4.02
N ALA A 37 16.95 -20.04 3.82
CA ALA A 37 16.82 -19.45 2.48
C ALA A 37 18.13 -19.44 1.68
N SER A 38 19.28 -19.47 2.36
CA SER A 38 20.58 -19.66 1.72
C SER A 38 20.70 -20.99 0.98
N ILE A 39 19.96 -22.01 1.41
CA ILE A 39 19.98 -23.34 0.79
C ILE A 39 18.87 -23.47 -0.25
N TRP A 40 17.60 -23.27 0.14
CA TRP A 40 16.48 -23.59 -0.75
C TRP A 40 16.28 -22.58 -1.90
N SER A 41 16.78 -21.34 -1.79
CA SER A 41 16.50 -20.30 -2.80
C SER A 41 16.99 -20.64 -4.20
N GLN A 42 18.01 -21.49 -4.35
CA GLN A 42 18.51 -21.95 -5.64
C GLN A 42 17.78 -23.18 -6.19
N TYR A 43 17.02 -23.89 -5.35
CA TYR A 43 16.34 -25.14 -5.70
C TYR A 43 14.81 -25.01 -5.75
N ILE A 44 14.26 -23.90 -5.26
CA ILE A 44 12.82 -23.68 -5.20
C ILE A 44 12.22 -23.53 -6.60
N THR A 45 11.09 -24.17 -6.84
CA THR A 45 10.33 -24.02 -8.08
C THR A 45 9.54 -22.72 -8.09
N ALA A 46 9.17 -22.24 -9.27
CA ALA A 46 8.31 -21.06 -9.42
C ALA A 46 6.95 -21.25 -8.72
N GLU A 47 6.39 -22.46 -8.76
CA GLU A 47 5.13 -22.80 -8.08
C GLU A 47 5.26 -22.73 -6.55
N ALA A 48 6.32 -23.32 -5.99
CA ALA A 48 6.57 -23.26 -4.55
C ALA A 48 6.80 -21.83 -4.07
N MET A 49 7.56 -21.03 -4.84
CA MET A 49 7.75 -19.60 -4.57
C MET A 49 6.41 -18.85 -4.58
N HIS A 50 5.55 -19.10 -5.57
CA HIS A 50 4.24 -18.48 -5.66
C HIS A 50 3.38 -18.77 -4.42
N ILE A 51 3.33 -20.02 -3.95
CA ILE A 51 2.60 -20.40 -2.72
C ILE A 51 3.13 -19.62 -1.51
N MET A 52 4.44 -19.49 -1.37
CA MET A 52 5.06 -18.72 -0.29
C MET A 52 4.74 -17.22 -0.40
N MET A 53 4.79 -16.65 -1.61
CA MET A 53 4.41 -15.26 -1.88
C MET A 53 2.95 -14.99 -1.55
N VAL A 54 2.03 -15.91 -1.84
CA VAL A 54 0.61 -15.79 -1.45
C VAL A 54 0.46 -15.75 0.08
N ALA A 55 1.19 -16.60 0.80
CA ALA A 55 1.20 -16.58 2.26
C ALA A 55 1.81 -15.29 2.82
N TYR A 56 2.89 -14.80 2.19
CA TYR A 56 3.58 -13.58 2.60
C TYR A 56 2.77 -12.32 2.30
N ARG A 57 2.01 -12.29 1.19
CA ARG A 57 1.07 -11.21 0.88
C ARG A 57 0.12 -10.97 2.04
N ARG A 58 -0.40 -12.04 2.65
CA ARG A 58 -1.36 -11.92 3.76
C ARG A 58 -0.80 -11.12 4.94
N ILE A 59 0.50 -11.24 5.25
CA ILE A 59 1.10 -10.44 6.31
C ILE A 59 1.33 -8.99 5.87
N MET A 60 1.75 -8.75 4.62
CA MET A 60 1.90 -7.39 4.04
C MET A 60 0.58 -6.62 4.08
N LEU A 61 -0.53 -7.28 3.72
CA LEU A 61 -1.88 -6.69 3.80
C LEU A 61 -2.19 -6.22 5.21
N ARG A 62 -1.82 -7.01 6.23
CA ARG A 62 -2.06 -6.62 7.63
C ARG A 62 -1.18 -5.48 8.08
N VAL A 63 0.08 -5.48 7.67
CA VAL A 63 1.04 -4.40 7.98
C VAL A 63 0.52 -3.05 7.50
N ALA A 64 0.01 -2.97 6.27
CA ALA A 64 -0.50 -1.74 5.68
C ALA A 64 -2.02 -1.55 5.82
N CYS A 65 -2.72 -2.46 6.51
CA CYS A 65 -4.19 -2.47 6.59
C CYS A 65 -4.91 -2.50 5.21
N CYS A 66 -4.27 -3.07 4.19
CA CYS A 66 -4.82 -3.15 2.83
C CYS A 66 -5.98 -4.15 2.72
N PHE A 67 -6.74 -4.01 1.62
CA PHE A 67 -7.83 -4.91 1.26
C PHE A 67 -7.32 -6.22 0.69
N ARG A 68 -8.11 -7.31 0.83
CA ARG A 68 -7.74 -8.67 0.38
C ARG A 68 -7.40 -8.79 -1.10
N THR A 69 -7.93 -7.90 -1.94
CA THR A 69 -7.74 -7.83 -3.40
C THR A 69 -6.48 -7.07 -3.82
N THR A 70 -5.77 -6.43 -2.88
CA THR A 70 -4.52 -5.72 -3.20
C THR A 70 -3.47 -6.71 -3.69
N SER A 71 -2.82 -6.44 -4.83
CA SER A 71 -1.82 -7.36 -5.41
C SER A 71 -0.58 -7.52 -4.52
N TYR A 72 0.26 -8.51 -4.82
CA TYR A 72 1.48 -8.75 -4.06
C TYR A 72 2.44 -7.55 -4.16
N GLU A 73 2.63 -7.04 -5.37
CA GLU A 73 3.53 -5.95 -5.72
C GLU A 73 3.13 -4.66 -5.01
N ALA A 74 1.85 -4.27 -5.11
CA ALA A 74 1.32 -3.10 -4.41
C ALA A 74 1.40 -3.26 -2.89
N ALA A 75 1.08 -4.46 -2.35
CA ALA A 75 1.16 -4.72 -0.92
C ALA A 75 2.59 -4.62 -0.39
N ALA A 76 3.60 -5.11 -1.13
CA ALA A 76 5.01 -5.00 -0.77
C ALA A 76 5.44 -3.53 -0.65
N VAL A 77 5.13 -2.71 -1.67
CA VAL A 77 5.47 -1.28 -1.70
C VAL A 77 4.78 -0.52 -0.56
N VAL A 78 3.44 -0.59 -0.47
CA VAL A 78 2.67 0.17 0.53
C VAL A 78 3.04 -0.25 1.96
N SER A 79 3.30 -1.53 2.21
CA SER A 79 3.75 -2.00 3.52
C SER A 79 5.23 -1.75 3.82
N SER A 80 6.01 -1.33 2.82
CA SER A 80 7.47 -1.17 2.91
C SER A 80 8.16 -2.45 3.34
N THR A 81 7.68 -3.55 2.77
CA THR A 81 8.15 -4.91 2.99
C THR A 81 8.81 -5.39 1.71
N LEU A 82 10.05 -5.85 1.82
CA LEU A 82 10.83 -6.30 0.66
C LEU A 82 10.21 -7.58 0.06
N PRO A 83 10.24 -7.78 -1.28
CA PRO A 83 9.77 -9.01 -1.91
C PRO A 83 10.49 -10.26 -1.39
N LEU A 84 9.76 -11.37 -1.28
CA LEU A 84 10.20 -12.60 -0.62
C LEU A 84 11.29 -13.33 -1.40
N ASP A 85 11.11 -13.41 -2.71
CA ASP A 85 12.06 -13.96 -3.67
C ASP A 85 13.38 -13.20 -3.61
N LEU A 86 13.32 -11.86 -3.59
CA LEU A 86 14.53 -11.03 -3.47
C LEU A 86 15.17 -11.15 -2.09
N LEU A 87 14.39 -11.25 -1.00
CA LEU A 87 14.91 -11.52 0.34
C LEU A 87 15.62 -12.87 0.44
N ALA A 88 15.12 -13.89 -0.25
CA ALA A 88 15.75 -15.21 -0.28
C ALA A 88 17.10 -15.16 -1.01
N ILE A 89 17.17 -14.44 -2.14
CA ILE A 89 18.42 -14.19 -2.87
C ILE A 89 19.42 -13.38 -2.02
N GLU A 90 18.96 -12.34 -1.32
CA GLU A 90 19.80 -11.56 -0.39
C GLU A 90 20.40 -12.47 0.69
N ARG A 91 19.59 -13.34 1.32
CA ARG A 91 20.04 -14.29 2.35
C ARG A 91 21.12 -15.23 1.83
N ARG A 92 20.97 -15.73 0.59
CA ARG A 92 21.97 -16.60 -0.04
C ARG A 92 23.27 -15.87 -0.31
N ARG A 93 23.21 -14.70 -0.95
CA ARG A 93 24.43 -13.92 -1.26
C ARG A 93 25.22 -13.55 -0.01
N ILE A 94 24.55 -13.19 1.08
CA ILE A 94 25.21 -12.93 2.37
C ILE A 94 25.89 -14.19 2.90
N PHE A 95 25.22 -15.35 2.81
CA PHE A 95 25.81 -16.62 3.23
C PHE A 95 27.04 -17.01 2.38
N GLU A 96 27.03 -16.67 1.09
CA GLU A 96 28.17 -16.84 0.16
C GLU A 96 29.31 -15.83 0.38
N GLY A 97 29.17 -14.91 1.34
CA GLY A 97 30.22 -13.96 1.73
C GLY A 97 30.06 -12.54 1.17
N MET A 98 28.94 -12.21 0.51
CA MET A 98 28.67 -10.84 0.08
C MET A 98 28.39 -9.92 1.29
N ASP A 99 28.94 -8.70 1.24
CA ASP A 99 28.62 -7.68 2.24
C ASP A 99 27.11 -7.39 2.29
N ARG A 100 26.59 -7.25 3.51
CA ARG A 100 25.15 -7.08 3.76
C ARG A 100 24.59 -5.81 3.15
N ARG A 101 25.37 -4.71 3.14
CA ARG A 101 24.94 -3.44 2.54
C ARG A 101 24.91 -3.56 1.03
N VAL A 102 25.93 -4.18 0.42
CA VAL A 102 25.96 -4.44 -1.02
C VAL A 102 24.78 -5.32 -1.45
N ALA A 103 24.51 -6.41 -0.72
CA ALA A 103 23.37 -7.29 -1.00
C ALA A 103 22.02 -6.54 -0.91
N ARG A 104 21.87 -5.66 0.08
CA ARG A 104 20.68 -4.82 0.25
C ARG A 104 20.49 -3.81 -0.88
N GLU A 105 21.54 -3.15 -1.31
CA GLU A 105 21.46 -2.20 -2.42
C GLU A 105 21.09 -2.91 -3.72
N GLN A 106 21.68 -4.08 -4.01
CA GLN A 106 21.30 -4.88 -5.17
C GLN A 106 19.84 -5.36 -5.09
N LEU A 107 19.35 -5.72 -3.89
CA LEU A 107 17.95 -6.06 -3.69
C LEU A 107 17.03 -4.88 -4.06
N LEU A 108 17.37 -3.66 -3.65
CA LEU A 108 16.55 -2.49 -3.93
C LEU A 108 16.53 -2.14 -5.42
N VAL A 109 17.65 -2.30 -6.12
CA VAL A 109 17.72 -2.15 -7.59
C VAL A 109 16.80 -3.16 -8.27
N ASN A 110 16.92 -4.44 -7.92
CA ASN A 110 16.09 -5.50 -8.50
C ASN A 110 14.60 -5.30 -8.16
N TRP A 111 14.29 -4.78 -6.97
CA TRP A 111 12.91 -4.48 -6.57
C TRP A 111 12.34 -3.32 -7.41
N GLN A 112 13.14 -2.29 -7.68
CA GLN A 112 12.73 -1.18 -8.55
C GLN A 112 12.41 -1.70 -9.96
N GLU A 113 13.26 -2.54 -10.55
CA GLU A 113 13.02 -3.15 -11.87
C GLU A 113 11.74 -4.00 -11.89
N GLN A 114 11.53 -4.84 -10.88
CA GLN A 114 10.28 -5.60 -10.72
C GLN A 114 9.08 -4.67 -10.60
N TRP A 115 9.22 -3.53 -9.91
CA TRP A 115 8.13 -2.60 -9.70
C TRP A 115 7.76 -1.83 -10.97
N ASP A 116 8.74 -1.41 -11.74
CA ASP A 116 8.53 -0.69 -12.99
C ASP A 116 7.86 -1.55 -14.06
N THR A 117 8.19 -2.84 -14.09
CA THR A 117 7.66 -3.82 -15.05
C THR A 117 6.39 -4.54 -14.59
N ALA A 118 5.99 -4.41 -13.31
CA ALA A 118 4.80 -5.05 -12.78
C ALA A 118 3.52 -4.58 -13.52
N GLY A 119 2.73 -5.56 -13.97
CA GLY A 119 1.42 -5.31 -14.58
C GLY A 119 0.34 -4.92 -13.55
N ASN A 120 0.48 -5.37 -12.31
CA ASN A 120 -0.44 -5.05 -11.22
C ASN A 120 0.03 -3.83 -10.41
N GLY A 121 -0.91 -3.15 -9.74
CA GLY A 121 -0.57 -2.04 -8.85
C GLY A 121 -0.21 -0.73 -9.57
N ARG A 122 -0.55 -0.57 -10.85
CA ARG A 122 -0.18 0.61 -11.66
C ARG A 122 -0.57 1.95 -11.03
N TRP A 123 -1.72 2.03 -10.37
CA TRP A 123 -2.10 3.24 -9.63
C TRP A 123 -1.12 3.54 -8.48
N THR A 124 -0.78 2.53 -7.69
CA THR A 124 0.23 2.65 -6.62
C THR A 124 1.58 3.03 -7.21
N HIS A 125 1.95 2.52 -8.40
CA HIS A 125 3.20 2.88 -9.09
C HIS A 125 3.22 4.35 -9.50
N CYS A 126 2.11 4.88 -10.05
CA CYS A 126 2.01 6.29 -10.39
C CYS A 126 2.35 7.22 -9.21
N LEU A 127 1.88 6.83 -8.01
CA LEU A 127 2.11 7.55 -6.75
C LEU A 127 3.51 7.28 -6.16
N ILE A 128 3.90 6.02 -6.01
CA ILE A 128 5.14 5.57 -5.36
C ILE A 128 6.03 4.97 -6.43
N ARG A 129 6.76 5.82 -7.16
CA ARG A 129 7.66 5.39 -8.24
C ARG A 129 8.98 4.83 -7.72
N ASP A 130 9.60 5.52 -6.77
CA ASP A 130 10.87 5.11 -6.17
C ASP A 130 10.63 4.28 -4.90
N VAL A 131 10.82 2.96 -5.02
CA VAL A 131 10.63 2.03 -3.90
C VAL A 131 11.67 2.22 -2.80
N ALA A 132 12.88 2.70 -3.15
CA ALA A 132 13.97 2.84 -2.22
C ALA A 132 13.81 4.10 -1.36
N ALA A 133 13.41 5.22 -1.96
CA ALA A 133 13.03 6.45 -1.24
C ALA A 133 11.84 6.17 -0.31
N TRP A 134 10.82 5.47 -0.81
CA TRP A 134 9.70 5.06 0.03
C TRP A 134 10.17 4.17 1.17
N TYR A 135 10.89 3.08 0.91
CA TYR A 135 11.35 2.12 1.92
C TYR A 135 12.23 2.76 3.02
N ARG A 136 13.11 3.71 2.65
CA ARG A 136 14.08 4.33 3.57
C ARG A 136 13.51 5.50 4.39
N ARG A 137 12.26 5.91 4.13
CA ARG A 137 11.64 7.04 4.86
C ARG A 137 11.68 6.82 6.38
N LYS A 138 11.94 7.89 7.13
CA LYS A 138 12.07 7.87 8.60
C LYS A 138 10.78 8.28 9.32
N HIS A 139 9.88 8.93 8.60
CA HIS A 139 8.56 9.36 9.06
C HIS A 139 7.47 8.76 8.19
N GLY A 140 6.23 8.96 8.62
CA GLY A 140 5.07 8.56 7.85
C GLY A 140 4.70 7.08 8.00
N GLU A 141 3.54 6.85 8.59
CA GLU A 141 2.92 5.53 8.62
C GLU A 141 1.72 5.49 7.68
N VAL A 142 1.54 4.35 7.04
CA VAL A 142 0.36 4.08 6.22
C VAL A 142 -0.79 3.66 7.15
N SER A 143 -1.76 4.56 7.28
CA SER A 143 -3.04 4.29 7.94
C SER A 143 -3.98 3.48 7.05
N TYR A 144 -5.11 3.01 7.61
CA TYR A 144 -6.14 2.31 6.84
C TYR A 144 -6.72 3.15 5.69
N HIS A 145 -7.00 4.44 5.91
CA HIS A 145 -7.51 5.31 4.86
C HIS A 145 -6.43 5.68 3.84
N LEU A 146 -5.18 5.86 4.29
CA LEU A 146 -4.08 6.10 3.35
C LEU A 146 -3.81 4.87 2.48
N SER A 147 -3.86 3.65 3.03
CA SER A 147 -3.68 2.44 2.22
C SER A 147 -4.78 2.26 1.18
N GLN A 148 -6.03 2.60 1.51
CA GLN A 148 -7.13 2.66 0.56
C GLN A 148 -6.81 3.57 -0.63
N VAL A 149 -6.38 4.80 -0.36
CA VAL A 149 -6.00 5.77 -1.40
C VAL A 149 -4.82 5.26 -2.24
N LEU A 150 -3.74 4.79 -1.59
CA LEU A 150 -2.54 4.32 -2.27
C LEU A 150 -2.79 3.09 -3.17
N THR A 151 -3.75 2.24 -2.80
CA THR A 151 -4.04 1.00 -3.53
C THR A 151 -5.27 1.12 -4.43
N GLY A 152 -6.00 2.23 -4.36
CA GLY A 152 -7.26 2.43 -5.07
C GLY A 152 -8.39 1.51 -4.65
N HIS A 153 -8.46 1.23 -3.35
CA HIS A 153 -9.50 0.42 -2.72
C HIS A 153 -10.38 1.27 -1.83
N GLY A 154 -11.63 0.86 -1.62
CA GLY A 154 -12.54 1.54 -0.70
C GLY A 154 -13.78 2.08 -1.38
N CYS A 155 -14.30 3.20 -0.88
CA CYS A 155 -15.47 3.90 -1.41
C CYS A 155 -15.15 4.71 -2.68
N PHE A 156 -14.53 4.07 -3.67
CA PHE A 156 -14.32 4.59 -5.02
C PHE A 156 -15.28 3.87 -5.96
N GLY A 157 -16.09 4.60 -6.73
CA GLY A 157 -17.05 4.04 -7.68
C GLY A 157 -16.40 3.04 -8.63
N LYS A 158 -15.19 3.35 -9.14
CA LYS A 158 -14.42 2.41 -9.98
C LYS A 158 -14.10 1.09 -9.27
N TYR A 159 -13.79 1.14 -7.98
CA TYR A 159 -13.53 -0.07 -7.18
C TYR A 159 -14.82 -0.82 -6.86
N LEU A 160 -15.87 -0.11 -6.44
CA LEU A 160 -17.17 -0.70 -6.07
C LEU A 160 -17.87 -1.32 -7.28
N ASN A 161 -17.79 -0.71 -8.47
CA ASN A 161 -18.30 -1.28 -9.71
C ASN A 161 -17.59 -2.59 -10.05
N LYS A 162 -16.25 -2.61 -9.96
CA LYS A 162 -15.44 -3.77 -10.30
C LYS A 162 -15.58 -4.94 -9.31
N PHE A 163 -15.70 -4.68 -8.02
CA PHE A 163 -15.58 -5.72 -6.98
C PHE A 163 -16.80 -5.85 -6.05
N CYS A 164 -17.75 -4.93 -6.12
CA CYS A 164 -18.92 -4.86 -5.25
C CYS A 164 -20.23 -4.69 -6.02
N ASN A 165 -20.24 -4.95 -7.34
CA ASN A 165 -21.40 -4.93 -8.22
C ASN A 165 -22.19 -3.60 -8.20
N LEU A 166 -21.52 -2.46 -7.98
CA LEU A 166 -22.15 -1.17 -8.20
C LEU A 166 -22.38 -0.97 -9.70
N GLU A 167 -23.55 -0.50 -10.12
CA GLU A 167 -23.90 -0.42 -11.56
C GLU A 167 -23.07 0.60 -12.34
N SER A 168 -22.54 1.62 -11.67
CA SER A 168 -21.80 2.72 -12.28
C SER A 168 -20.55 3.06 -11.49
N ASP A 169 -19.53 3.57 -12.18
CA ASP A 169 -18.32 4.12 -11.59
C ASP A 169 -18.34 5.66 -11.50
N VAL A 170 -19.51 6.28 -11.60
CA VAL A 170 -19.71 7.73 -11.43
C VAL A 170 -19.46 8.17 -9.98
N CYS A 171 -18.79 9.31 -9.83
CA CYS A 171 -18.50 9.91 -8.54
C CYS A 171 -19.78 10.45 -7.90
N ALA A 172 -20.15 9.86 -6.76
CA ALA A 172 -21.33 10.25 -6.00
C ALA A 172 -21.37 11.73 -5.59
N GLN A 173 -20.21 12.39 -5.48
CA GLN A 173 -20.12 13.75 -4.95
C GLN A 173 -20.13 14.84 -6.03
N CYS A 174 -19.72 14.54 -7.25
CA CYS A 174 -19.64 15.55 -8.32
C CYS A 174 -20.18 15.08 -9.69
N GLY A 175 -20.52 13.80 -9.85
CA GLY A 175 -21.09 13.28 -11.10
C GLY A 175 -20.07 12.89 -12.18
N GLU A 176 -18.77 13.13 -11.98
CA GLU A 176 -17.72 12.78 -12.93
C GLU A 176 -17.41 11.27 -12.96
N ALA A 177 -16.98 10.75 -14.11
CA ALA A 177 -16.55 9.36 -14.29
C ALA A 177 -15.20 9.26 -15.04
N PRO A 178 -14.32 8.31 -14.71
CA PRO A 178 -14.48 7.32 -13.63
C PRO A 178 -14.11 7.90 -12.26
N ASP A 179 -14.83 7.49 -11.22
CA ASP A 179 -14.55 7.77 -9.81
C ASP A 179 -13.36 6.92 -9.34
N SER A 180 -12.19 7.35 -9.80
CA SER A 180 -10.88 6.83 -9.45
C SER A 180 -10.36 7.50 -8.17
N PRO A 181 -9.35 6.92 -7.51
CA PRO A 181 -8.71 7.57 -6.37
C PRO A 181 -8.05 8.90 -6.76
N GLU A 182 -7.53 9.00 -7.98
CA GLU A 182 -6.99 10.26 -8.54
C GLU A 182 -8.06 11.33 -8.59
N HIS A 183 -9.21 10.99 -9.18
CA HIS A 183 -10.35 11.89 -9.24
C HIS A 183 -10.78 12.28 -7.83
N ALA A 184 -11.13 11.31 -6.99
CA ALA A 184 -11.66 11.53 -5.66
C ALA A 184 -10.73 12.37 -4.76
N MET A 185 -9.42 12.14 -4.80
CA MET A 185 -8.48 12.80 -3.90
C MET A 185 -7.91 14.10 -4.45
N LEU A 186 -7.74 14.22 -5.77
CA LEU A 186 -6.92 15.27 -6.38
C LEU A 186 -7.71 16.18 -7.33
N LYS A 187 -8.85 15.74 -7.88
CA LYS A 187 -9.59 16.49 -8.92
C LYS A 187 -11.03 16.85 -8.53
N CYS A 188 -11.70 16.03 -7.73
CA CYS A 188 -13.14 16.14 -7.45
C CYS A 188 -13.51 17.49 -6.81
N ASP A 189 -14.40 18.26 -7.44
CA ASP A 189 -14.77 19.61 -7.01
C ASP A 189 -15.37 19.67 -5.60
N ALA A 190 -16.03 18.59 -5.16
CA ALA A 190 -16.60 18.50 -3.81
C ALA A 190 -15.56 18.71 -2.69
N TRP A 191 -14.28 18.47 -2.96
CA TRP A 191 -13.19 18.60 -1.99
C TRP A 191 -12.19 19.71 -2.32
N ASP A 192 -12.49 20.57 -3.30
CA ASP A 192 -11.60 21.64 -3.75
C ASP A 192 -11.15 22.54 -2.59
N ARG A 193 -12.09 22.97 -1.74
CA ARG A 193 -11.76 23.77 -0.55
C ARG A 193 -10.73 23.10 0.35
N TRP A 194 -10.92 21.81 0.67
CA TRP A 194 -9.99 21.09 1.56
C TRP A 194 -8.63 20.88 0.90
N ARG A 195 -8.58 20.66 -0.41
CA ARG A 195 -7.33 20.59 -1.17
C ARG A 195 -6.61 21.93 -1.17
N ARG A 196 -7.29 23.04 -1.46
CA ARG A 196 -6.68 24.39 -1.44
C ARG A 196 -6.13 24.74 -0.07
N GLU A 197 -6.87 24.46 1.00
CA GLU A 197 -6.38 24.63 2.38
C GLU A 197 -5.11 23.80 2.63
N ALA A 198 -4.98 22.60 2.03
CA ALA A 198 -3.76 21.80 2.13
C ALA A 198 -2.62 22.37 1.26
N CYS A 199 -2.88 22.78 0.03
CA CYS A 199 -1.91 23.39 -0.87
C CYS A 199 -1.29 24.65 -0.28
N VAL A 200 -2.10 25.53 0.33
CA VAL A 200 -1.62 26.75 1.02
C VAL A 200 -0.65 26.39 2.15
N TYR A 201 -0.97 25.39 2.96
CA TYR A 201 -0.08 24.94 4.05
C TYR A 201 1.23 24.33 3.53
N LEU A 202 1.16 23.62 2.41
CA LEU A 202 2.29 22.92 1.80
C LEU A 202 3.13 23.83 0.87
N GLU A 203 2.69 25.08 0.66
CA GLU A 203 3.32 26.03 -0.26
C GLU A 203 3.45 25.49 -1.70
N VAL A 204 2.43 24.76 -2.16
CA VAL A 204 2.35 24.22 -3.53
C VAL A 204 1.14 24.78 -4.26
N THR A 205 1.21 24.86 -5.59
CA THR A 205 0.11 25.30 -6.44
C THR A 205 -1.04 24.30 -6.44
N GLU A 206 -0.70 23.02 -6.63
CA GLU A 206 -1.65 21.92 -6.71
C GLU A 206 -1.05 20.60 -6.22
N LEU A 207 -1.93 19.70 -5.77
CA LEU A 207 -1.58 18.31 -5.48
C LEU A 207 -1.96 17.44 -6.68
N THR A 208 -0.99 16.71 -7.21
CA THR A 208 -1.16 15.77 -8.32
C THR A 208 -0.71 14.38 -7.91
N ALA A 209 -0.97 13.38 -8.76
CA ALA A 209 -0.53 12.01 -8.49
C ALA A 209 1.00 11.92 -8.49
N GLU A 210 1.66 12.77 -9.29
CA GLU A 210 3.11 12.82 -9.47
C GLU A 210 3.83 13.46 -8.28
N ASN A 211 3.23 14.48 -7.65
CA ASN A 211 3.91 15.25 -6.60
C ASN A 211 3.51 14.84 -5.18
N ALA A 212 2.30 14.30 -4.96
CA ALA A 212 1.77 14.15 -3.61
C ALA A 212 2.67 13.30 -2.71
N ILE A 213 3.17 12.17 -3.22
CA ILE A 213 4.07 11.31 -2.46
C ILE A 213 5.45 11.94 -2.28
N GLY A 214 5.97 12.63 -3.30
CA GLY A 214 7.22 13.39 -3.18
C GLY A 214 7.17 14.36 -2.00
N ILE A 215 6.11 15.18 -1.94
CA ILE A 215 5.85 16.13 -0.87
C ILE A 215 5.71 15.43 0.50
N MET A 216 4.99 14.30 0.55
CA MET A 216 4.88 13.51 1.79
C MET A 216 6.25 13.02 2.30
N LEU A 217 7.18 12.71 1.40
CA LEU A 217 8.51 12.19 1.75
C LEU A 217 9.46 13.29 2.24
N GLU A 218 9.23 14.57 1.92
CA GLU A 218 10.08 15.68 2.33
C GLU A 218 10.10 15.91 3.84
N SER A 219 8.93 15.88 4.49
CA SER A 219 8.84 16.15 5.92
C SER A 219 7.69 15.41 6.61
N ARG A 220 7.83 15.25 7.93
CA ARG A 220 6.76 14.69 8.76
C ARG A 220 5.49 15.55 8.74
N ALA A 221 5.63 16.88 8.73
CA ALA A 221 4.51 17.80 8.68
C ALA A 221 3.75 17.69 7.36
N SER A 222 4.47 17.62 6.23
CA SER A 222 3.90 17.42 4.90
C SER A 222 3.15 16.08 4.80
N TRP A 223 3.75 15.01 5.32
CA TRP A 223 3.09 13.70 5.43
C TRP A 223 1.78 13.77 6.22
N GLU A 224 1.83 14.37 7.42
CA GLU A 224 0.67 14.47 8.30
C GLU A 224 -0.44 15.31 7.66
N ARG A 225 -0.11 16.41 6.99
CA ARG A 225 -1.08 17.26 6.29
C ARG A 225 -1.81 16.52 5.18
N ILE A 226 -1.07 15.86 4.28
CA ILE A 226 -1.68 15.11 3.15
C ILE A 226 -2.45 13.91 3.68
N SER A 227 -1.91 13.19 4.67
CA SER A 227 -2.61 12.04 5.28
C SER A 227 -3.93 12.45 5.93
N GLN A 228 -3.98 13.60 6.61
CA GLN A 228 -5.20 14.12 7.21
C GLN A 228 -6.23 14.53 6.16
N LEU A 229 -5.80 15.21 5.08
CA LEU A 229 -6.67 15.54 3.95
C LEU A 229 -7.31 14.26 3.37
N PHE A 230 -6.49 13.28 3.00
CA PHE A 230 -6.97 12.03 2.42
C PHE A 230 -7.88 11.26 3.38
N THR A 231 -7.53 11.24 4.67
CA THR A 231 -8.39 10.61 5.70
C THR A 231 -9.73 11.32 5.79
N ARG A 232 -9.75 12.66 5.79
CA ARG A 232 -10.99 13.45 5.87
C ARG A 232 -11.91 13.20 4.67
N ILE A 233 -11.36 13.18 3.47
CA ILE A 233 -12.11 12.86 2.23
C ILE A 233 -12.67 11.43 2.32
N MET A 234 -11.81 10.45 2.63
CA MET A 234 -12.22 9.05 2.73
C MET A 234 -13.31 8.83 3.79
N MET A 235 -13.19 9.43 4.97
CA MET A 235 -14.22 9.32 6.01
C MET A 235 -15.55 9.91 5.57
N SER A 236 -15.55 11.06 4.88
CA SER A 236 -16.77 11.66 4.35
C SER A 236 -17.44 10.76 3.31
N ARG A 237 -16.64 10.14 2.43
CA ARG A 237 -17.14 9.23 1.40
C ARG A 237 -17.65 7.90 1.97
N GLU A 238 -16.95 7.32 2.94
CA GLU A 238 -17.38 6.12 3.66
C GLU A 238 -18.71 6.35 4.40
N GLU A 239 -18.91 7.53 4.98
CA GLU A 239 -20.15 7.88 5.68
C GLU A 239 -21.34 7.98 4.72
N GLU A 240 -21.15 8.59 3.56
CA GLU A 240 -22.19 8.66 2.54
C GLU A 240 -22.55 7.28 1.99
N GLU A 241 -21.55 6.44 1.75
CA GLU A 241 -21.75 5.05 1.30
C GLU A 241 -22.52 4.22 2.34
N ARG A 242 -22.21 4.38 3.63
CA ARG A 242 -22.99 3.76 4.72
C ARG A 242 -24.45 4.22 4.71
N ARG A 243 -24.71 5.51 4.50
CA ARG A 243 -26.09 6.04 4.41
C ARG A 243 -26.86 5.48 3.22
N LYS A 244 -26.20 5.27 2.07
CA LYS A 244 -26.82 4.63 0.90
C LYS A 244 -27.20 3.19 1.17
N GLN A 245 -26.30 2.41 1.76
CA GLN A 245 -26.56 1.01 2.10
C GLN A 245 -27.71 0.86 3.11
N GLN A 246 -27.84 1.79 4.07
CA GLN A 246 -28.97 1.81 5.00
C GLN A 246 -30.32 2.09 4.33
N ARG A 247 -30.35 2.89 3.25
CA ARG A 247 -31.59 3.23 2.51
C ARG A 247 -32.04 2.12 1.55
N VAL A 248 -31.10 1.31 1.04
CA VAL A 248 -31.40 0.18 0.13
C VAL A 248 -31.88 -1.05 0.90
N GLY A 249 -31.55 -1.16 2.19
CA GLY A 249 -31.96 -2.26 3.07
C GLY A 249 -33.30 -2.07 3.79
N THR A 250 -34.02 -0.97 3.55
CA THR A 250 -35.39 -0.69 4.05
C THR A 250 -36.38 -0.78 2.92
#